data_AF-F2CCN0-F1
#
_entry.id   AF-F2CCN0-F1
#
_cell.length_a   1.000
_cell.length_b   1.000
_cell.length_c   1.000
_cell.angle_alpha   90.00
_cell.angle_beta   90.00
_cell.angle_gamma   90.00
#
_symmetry.space_group_name_H-M   'P 1'
#
loop_
_entity.id
_entity.type
_entity.pdbx_description
1 polymer ?
#
loop_
_entity_poly.entity_id
_entity_poly.type
_entity_poly.pdbx_seq_one_letter_code
_entity_poly.pdbx_strand_id
1 'polypeptide(L)'
;MQFERMRELSSLASSTRKARSVENGGNMKSEDYAWNAHERECYENGQVSLPSPYKLKILDNGQKRLELEQILVQLPQKQLAQWAMQHATRYIALIDIGDDIEKQQILTQVQEVFEARLAGNVSAYELRKAGFLAQQLSQQAKSPVSKYAARVFSQAVATAHMRGHAIVSADYAVKVINMQSPDDMKAVISERKQQIRLAKEWQKCINEL
;
A
#
# COMPACT_ATOMS: atom_id res chain seq x y z
N MET A 1 -22.83 41.74 12.76
CA MET A 1 -23.00 40.65 13.76
C MET A 1 -23.06 39.21 13.20
N GLN A 2 -23.82 38.88 12.15
CA GLN A 2 -23.80 37.51 11.58
C GLN A 2 -22.60 37.24 10.63
N PHE A 3 -22.15 38.26 9.87
CA PHE A 3 -21.01 38.12 8.94
C PHE A 3 -19.64 38.00 9.64
N GLU A 4 -19.43 38.69 10.77
CA GLU A 4 -18.20 38.54 11.57
C GLU A 4 -18.09 37.16 12.22
N ARG A 5 -19.19 36.61 12.74
CA ARG A 5 -19.23 35.24 13.28
C ARG A 5 -18.89 34.18 12.24
N MET A 6 -19.31 34.35 10.99
CA MET A 6 -18.92 33.43 9.90
C MET A 6 -17.43 33.53 9.54
N ARG A 7 -16.83 34.74 9.59
CA ARG A 7 -15.39 34.92 9.35
C ARG A 7 -14.55 34.34 10.50
N GLU A 8 -15.00 34.49 11.75
CA GLU A 8 -14.34 33.89 12.91
C GLU A 8 -14.42 32.36 12.89
N LEU A 9 -15.57 31.77 12.53
CA LEU A 9 -15.70 30.31 12.38
C LEU A 9 -14.86 29.74 11.23
N SER A 10 -14.75 30.47 10.12
CA SER A 10 -13.86 30.14 8.99
C SER A 10 -12.38 30.22 9.37
N SER A 11 -12.00 31.29 10.08
CA SER A 11 -10.67 31.52 10.64
C SER A 11 -10.29 30.42 11.65
N LEU A 12 -11.18 30.10 12.58
CA LEU A 12 -10.97 29.00 13.53
C LEU A 12 -10.82 27.68 12.79
N ALA A 13 -11.71 27.32 11.85
CA ALA A 13 -11.64 26.08 11.10
C ALA A 13 -10.39 25.96 10.20
N SER A 14 -9.84 27.10 9.75
CA SER A 14 -8.55 27.18 9.05
C SER A 14 -7.38 26.97 10.02
N SER A 15 -7.41 27.62 11.18
CA SER A 15 -6.42 27.41 12.25
C SER A 15 -6.44 26.00 12.83
N THR A 16 -7.61 25.35 12.97
CA THR A 16 -7.71 23.96 13.45
C THR A 16 -7.24 22.97 12.39
N ARG A 17 -7.45 23.26 11.10
CA ARG A 17 -6.85 22.47 10.00
C ARG A 17 -5.34 22.63 9.95
N LYS A 18 -4.83 23.85 10.13
CA LYS A 18 -3.40 24.15 10.16
C LYS A 18 -2.71 23.56 11.40
N ALA A 19 -3.39 23.53 12.55
CA ALA A 19 -2.91 22.86 13.75
C ALA A 19 -2.91 21.32 13.62
N ARG A 20 -3.95 20.72 13.01
CA ARG A 20 -3.97 19.28 12.70
C ARG A 20 -2.95 18.86 11.65
N SER A 21 -2.59 19.73 10.70
CA SER A 21 -1.52 19.45 9.75
C SER A 21 -0.13 19.54 10.39
N VAL A 22 0.03 20.31 11.48
CA VAL A 22 1.32 20.40 12.22
C VAL A 22 1.51 19.20 13.17
N GLU A 23 0.43 18.59 13.67
CA GLU A 23 0.54 17.37 14.50
C GLU A 23 0.59 16.06 13.70
N ASN A 24 0.09 16.03 12.45
CA ASN A 24 0.14 14.85 11.57
C ASN A 24 1.17 14.92 10.43
N GLY A 25 1.85 16.07 10.27
CA GLY A 25 2.97 16.24 9.36
C GLY A 25 4.20 15.57 9.94
N GLY A 26 4.34 14.28 9.66
CA GLY A 26 5.38 13.42 10.19
C GLY A 26 6.78 14.03 10.03
N ASN A 27 7.64 13.70 10.99
CA ASN A 27 9.05 14.10 11.10
C ASN A 27 9.95 13.64 9.92
N MET A 28 9.35 13.19 8.81
CA MET A 28 10.00 12.55 7.67
C MET A 28 10.20 13.56 6.55
N LYS A 29 11.38 13.56 5.93
CA LYS A 29 11.65 14.37 4.74
C LYS A 29 10.74 13.94 3.59
N SER A 30 10.30 14.88 2.75
CA SER A 30 9.39 14.54 1.66
C SER A 30 10.03 13.58 0.64
N GLU A 31 11.35 13.64 0.46
CA GLU A 31 12.12 12.72 -0.39
C GLU A 31 12.12 11.28 0.14
N ASP A 32 12.12 11.12 1.47
CA ASP A 32 12.00 9.83 2.13
C ASP A 32 10.55 9.34 2.09
N TYR A 33 9.58 10.26 2.18
CA TYR A 33 8.15 9.95 2.08
C TYR A 33 7.80 9.41 0.69
N ALA A 34 8.12 10.10 -0.39
CA ALA A 34 7.76 9.66 -1.74
C ALA A 34 8.83 9.95 -2.80
N TRP A 35 9.01 9.00 -3.72
CA TRP A 35 9.95 9.16 -4.83
C TRP A 35 9.40 9.97 -6.00
N ASN A 36 8.08 10.00 -6.21
CA ASN A 36 7.47 10.84 -7.25
C ASN A 36 7.10 12.23 -6.68
N ALA A 37 7.21 13.26 -7.52
CA ALA A 37 7.01 14.65 -7.11
C ALA A 37 5.57 14.94 -6.64
N HIS A 38 4.57 14.32 -7.28
CA HIS A 38 3.17 14.55 -6.96
C HIS A 38 2.81 14.11 -5.53
N GLU A 39 3.20 12.90 -5.11
CA GLU A 39 2.94 12.42 -3.76
C GLU A 39 3.74 13.20 -2.69
N ARG A 40 4.90 13.78 -3.04
CA ARG A 40 5.63 14.71 -2.16
C ARG A 40 4.89 16.02 -1.96
N GLU A 41 4.45 16.64 -3.04
CA GLU A 41 3.68 17.89 -2.98
C GLU A 41 2.39 17.71 -2.17
N CYS A 42 1.67 16.59 -2.38
CA CYS A 42 0.50 16.28 -1.58
C CYS A 42 0.83 16.09 -0.09
N TYR A 43 1.98 15.51 0.24
CA TYR A 43 2.44 15.33 1.63
C TYR A 43 2.79 16.66 2.29
N GLU A 44 3.61 17.48 1.63
CA GLU A 44 4.03 18.81 2.10
C GLU A 44 2.83 19.74 2.32
N ASN A 45 1.82 19.65 1.46
CA ASN A 45 0.59 20.44 1.56
C ASN A 45 -0.45 19.86 2.54
N GLY A 46 -0.15 18.75 3.25
CA GLY A 46 -1.08 18.12 4.18
C GLY A 46 -2.33 17.54 3.52
N GLN A 47 -2.24 17.16 2.23
CA GLN A 47 -3.35 16.64 1.41
C GLN A 47 -3.45 15.11 1.45
N VAL A 48 -2.62 14.44 2.26
CA VAL A 48 -2.72 12.99 2.49
C VAL A 48 -3.96 12.70 3.34
N SER A 49 -4.95 12.05 2.74
CA SER A 49 -6.22 11.72 3.38
C SER A 49 -6.26 10.26 3.81
N LEU A 50 -6.61 10.02 5.08
CA LEU A 50 -6.83 8.70 5.65
C LEU A 50 -8.25 8.61 6.25
N PRO A 51 -8.99 7.51 6.04
CA PRO A 51 -8.63 6.38 5.19
C PRO A 51 -8.70 6.74 3.70
N SER A 52 -7.85 6.13 2.89
CA SER A 52 -7.93 6.22 1.43
C SER A 52 -9.20 5.51 0.91
N PRO A 53 -9.78 5.92 -0.23
CA PRO A 53 -10.93 5.23 -0.79
C PRO A 53 -10.55 3.82 -1.27
N TYR A 54 -11.43 2.85 -1.02
CA TYR A 54 -11.26 1.50 -1.56
C TYR A 54 -11.20 1.50 -3.09
N LYS A 55 -10.28 0.71 -3.65
CA LYS A 55 -10.17 0.50 -5.10
C LYS A 55 -10.86 -0.77 -5.58
N LEU A 56 -11.42 -1.56 -4.66
CA LEU A 56 -12.15 -2.79 -4.94
C LEU A 56 -13.21 -3.07 -3.86
N LYS A 57 -14.22 -3.86 -4.22
CA LYS A 57 -15.26 -4.31 -3.29
C LYS A 57 -14.80 -5.53 -2.49
N ILE A 58 -14.71 -5.36 -1.17
CA ILE A 58 -14.34 -6.40 -0.19
C ILE A 58 -15.25 -6.33 1.03
N LEU A 59 -15.43 -7.48 1.69
CA LEU A 59 -15.96 -7.57 3.04
C LEU A 59 -14.77 -7.37 4.00
N ASP A 60 -14.76 -6.26 4.71
CA ASP A 60 -13.57 -5.80 5.45
C ASP A 60 -13.89 -5.22 6.83
N ASN A 61 -12.88 -5.15 7.69
CA ASN A 61 -12.91 -4.39 8.92
C ASN A 61 -12.30 -3.00 8.71
N GLY A 62 -13.14 -2.00 8.44
CA GLY A 62 -12.71 -0.64 8.13
C GLY A 62 -11.87 0.03 9.23
N GLN A 63 -12.12 -0.27 10.51
CA GLN A 63 -11.32 0.27 11.61
C GLN A 63 -9.88 -0.27 11.57
N LYS A 64 -9.70 -1.56 11.26
CA LYS A 64 -8.36 -2.15 11.14
C LYS A 64 -7.65 -1.73 9.87
N ARG A 65 -8.39 -1.50 8.79
CA ARG A 65 -7.81 -0.90 7.58
C ARG A 65 -7.26 0.50 7.89
N LEU A 66 -8.02 1.33 8.60
CA LEU A 66 -7.55 2.65 9.04
C LEU A 66 -6.33 2.54 9.96
N GLU A 67 -6.33 1.63 10.93
CA GLU A 67 -5.16 1.38 11.80
C GLU A 67 -3.92 1.01 10.97
N LEU A 68 -4.07 0.16 9.96
CA LEU A 68 -2.98 -0.20 9.06
C LEU A 68 -2.48 1.03 8.29
N GLU A 69 -3.37 1.80 7.65
CA GLU A 69 -2.99 2.98 6.88
C GLU A 69 -2.26 4.04 7.73
N GLN A 70 -2.67 4.22 8.99
CA GLN A 70 -2.01 5.12 9.94
C GLN A 70 -0.55 4.71 10.22
N ILE A 71 -0.23 3.41 10.16
CA ILE A 71 1.14 2.92 10.32
C ILE A 71 1.90 3.04 8.99
N LEU A 72 1.28 2.62 7.89
CA LEU A 72 1.91 2.65 6.56
C LEU A 72 2.30 4.06 6.12
N VAL A 73 1.50 5.08 6.44
CA VAL A 73 1.81 6.47 6.09
C VAL A 73 3.11 6.96 6.75
N GLN A 74 3.50 6.38 7.89
CA GLN A 74 4.71 6.72 8.63
C GLN A 74 5.95 5.94 8.16
N LEU A 75 5.82 5.01 7.21
CA LEU A 75 6.96 4.30 6.62
C LEU A 75 7.55 5.11 5.46
N PRO A 76 8.88 5.32 5.39
CA PRO A 76 9.51 5.86 4.20
C PRO A 76 9.26 4.95 2.99
N GLN A 77 9.33 5.52 1.78
CA GLN A 77 8.95 4.86 0.53
C GLN A 77 9.58 3.47 0.36
N LYS A 78 10.87 3.34 0.69
CA LYS A 78 11.62 2.09 0.55
C LYS A 78 11.06 1.01 1.48
N GLN A 79 10.91 1.32 2.77
CA GLN A 79 10.38 0.40 3.77
C GLN A 79 8.90 0.07 3.51
N LEU A 80 8.11 1.02 3.02
CA LEU A 80 6.73 0.78 2.60
C LEU A 80 6.68 -0.25 1.46
N ALA A 81 7.55 -0.13 0.47
CA ALA A 81 7.63 -1.08 -0.63
C ALA A 81 8.11 -2.46 -0.15
N GLN A 82 9.11 -2.52 0.73
CA GLN A 82 9.59 -3.78 1.32
C GLN A 82 8.51 -4.47 2.16
N TRP A 83 7.79 -3.73 2.99
CA TRP A 83 6.64 -4.22 3.73
C TRP A 83 5.60 -4.84 2.79
N ALA A 84 5.25 -4.13 1.70
CA ALA A 84 4.25 -4.60 0.74
C ALA A 84 4.70 -5.91 0.06
N MET A 85 5.98 -5.99 -0.32
CA MET A 85 6.55 -7.20 -0.94
C MET A 85 6.57 -8.40 0.03
N GLN A 86 6.99 -8.18 1.27
CA GLN A 86 7.01 -9.23 2.30
C GLN A 86 5.59 -9.74 2.61
N HIS A 87 4.61 -8.83 2.71
CA HIS A 87 3.20 -9.20 2.85
C HIS A 87 2.70 -10.02 1.66
N ALA A 88 2.98 -9.58 0.44
CA ALA A 88 2.52 -10.22 -0.78
C ALA A 88 3.11 -11.61 -1.02
N THR A 89 4.34 -11.85 -0.56
CA THR A 89 5.04 -13.14 -0.73
C THR A 89 4.24 -14.31 -0.17
N ARG A 90 3.44 -14.09 0.89
CA ARG A 90 2.57 -15.12 1.47
C ARG A 90 1.49 -15.64 0.52
N TYR A 91 1.17 -14.89 -0.53
CA TYR A 91 0.14 -15.22 -1.52
C TYR A 91 0.72 -15.84 -2.80
N ILE A 92 2.05 -15.85 -2.99
CA ILE A 92 2.67 -16.36 -4.22
C ILE A 92 2.31 -17.83 -4.47
N ALA A 93 2.24 -18.65 -3.42
CA ALA A 93 1.88 -20.06 -3.53
C ALA A 93 0.45 -20.30 -4.08
N LEU A 94 -0.43 -19.31 -3.99
CA LEU A 94 -1.79 -19.37 -4.53
C LEU A 94 -1.87 -18.96 -6.01
N ILE A 95 -0.77 -18.44 -6.58
CA ILE A 95 -0.71 -18.07 -7.98
C ILE A 95 -0.50 -19.33 -8.82
N ASP A 96 -1.53 -19.63 -9.60
CA ASP A 96 -1.57 -20.71 -10.58
C ASP A 96 -1.94 -20.15 -11.96
N ILE A 97 -0.99 -20.22 -12.89
CA ILE A 97 -1.13 -19.83 -14.30
C ILE A 97 -1.09 -21.05 -15.25
N GLY A 98 -1.03 -22.28 -14.71
CA GLY A 98 -0.89 -23.52 -15.48
C GLY A 98 0.51 -23.83 -16.04
N ASP A 99 1.47 -22.91 -15.89
CA ASP A 99 2.88 -23.09 -16.22
C ASP A 99 3.74 -22.57 -15.06
N ASP A 100 4.32 -23.50 -14.28
CA ASP A 100 5.15 -23.14 -13.13
C ASP A 100 6.51 -22.58 -13.53
N ILE A 101 7.05 -22.95 -14.70
CA ILE A 101 8.34 -22.45 -15.17
C ILE A 101 8.19 -20.98 -15.56
N GLU A 102 7.17 -20.65 -16.38
CA GLU A 102 6.86 -19.27 -16.75
C GLU A 102 6.56 -18.42 -15.51
N LYS A 103 5.79 -18.95 -14.55
CA LYS A 103 5.50 -18.27 -13.28
C LYS A 103 6.79 -17.90 -12.54
N GLN A 104 7.70 -18.84 -12.37
CA GLN A 104 8.96 -18.58 -11.65
C GLN A 104 9.88 -17.61 -12.39
N GLN A 105 9.93 -17.67 -13.73
CA GLN A 105 10.67 -16.71 -14.55
C GLN A 105 10.15 -15.29 -14.35
N ILE A 106 8.83 -15.10 -14.42
CA ILE A 106 8.18 -13.81 -14.19
C ILE A 106 8.46 -13.29 -12.77
N LEU A 107 8.27 -14.14 -11.75
CA LEU A 107 8.51 -13.75 -10.35
C LEU A 107 9.94 -13.30 -10.13
N THR A 108 10.91 -14.05 -10.63
CA THR A 108 12.35 -13.76 -10.50
C THR A 108 12.69 -12.43 -11.17
N GLN A 109 12.33 -12.27 -12.44
CA GLN A 109 12.62 -11.05 -13.21
C GLN A 109 12.01 -9.81 -12.56
N VAL A 110 10.77 -9.91 -12.07
CA VAL A 110 10.09 -8.80 -11.41
C VAL A 110 10.76 -8.44 -10.09
N GLN A 111 11.15 -9.44 -9.28
CA GLN A 111 11.83 -9.23 -8.01
C GLN A 111 13.21 -8.59 -8.20
N GLU A 112 13.97 -9.00 -9.22
CA GLU A 112 15.26 -8.39 -9.56
C GLU A 112 15.12 -6.89 -9.90
N VAL A 113 14.15 -6.54 -10.75
CA VAL A 113 13.88 -5.12 -11.09
C VAL A 113 13.39 -4.35 -9.87
N PHE A 114 12.56 -4.96 -9.03
CA PHE A 114 12.07 -4.36 -7.80
C PHE A 114 13.22 -4.04 -6.83
N GLU A 115 14.11 -4.99 -6.55
CA GLU A 115 15.27 -4.77 -5.67
C GLU A 115 16.23 -3.75 -6.26
N ALA A 116 16.50 -3.82 -7.58
CA ALA A 116 17.29 -2.80 -8.27
C ALA A 116 16.66 -1.40 -8.15
N ARG A 117 15.32 -1.31 -8.11
CA ARG A 117 14.61 -0.04 -7.91
C ARG A 117 14.80 0.48 -6.49
N LEU A 118 14.71 -0.39 -5.49
CA LEU A 118 14.97 -0.04 -4.08
C LEU A 118 16.41 0.41 -3.84
N ALA A 119 17.35 -0.08 -4.66
CA ALA A 119 18.76 0.32 -4.65
C ALA A 119 19.04 1.62 -5.45
N GLY A 120 18.06 2.15 -6.19
CA GLY A 120 18.24 3.32 -7.06
C GLY A 120 18.89 3.03 -8.41
N ASN A 121 19.07 1.75 -8.77
CA ASN A 121 19.77 1.31 -9.97
C ASN A 121 18.89 1.28 -11.22
N VAL A 122 17.56 1.30 -11.07
CA VAL A 122 16.61 1.37 -12.20
C VAL A 122 15.59 2.49 -12.04
N SER A 123 15.09 2.96 -13.17
CA SER A 123 14.11 4.04 -13.25
C SER A 123 12.71 3.57 -12.86
N ALA A 124 11.82 4.52 -12.56
CA ALA A 124 10.40 4.23 -12.37
C ALA A 124 9.74 3.65 -13.64
N TYR A 125 10.27 3.96 -14.82
CA TYR A 125 9.79 3.42 -16.09
C TYR A 125 10.10 1.93 -16.23
N GLU A 126 11.31 1.50 -15.89
CA GLU A 126 11.68 0.08 -15.89
C GLU A 126 10.88 -0.70 -14.83
N LEU A 127 10.70 -0.13 -13.63
CA LEU A 127 9.79 -0.72 -12.63
C LEU A 127 8.36 -0.88 -13.18
N ARG A 128 7.86 0.11 -13.93
CA ARG A 128 6.50 0.03 -14.50
C ARG A 128 6.37 -1.11 -15.50
N LYS A 129 7.41 -1.38 -16.30
CA LYS A 129 7.45 -2.57 -17.18
C LYS A 129 7.39 -3.86 -16.36
N ALA A 130 8.18 -3.97 -15.30
CA ALA A 130 8.11 -5.12 -14.39
C ALA A 130 6.73 -5.24 -13.71
N GLY A 131 6.08 -4.13 -13.37
CA GLY A 131 4.70 -4.12 -12.87
C GLY A 131 3.69 -4.66 -13.89
N PHE A 132 3.85 -4.33 -15.19
CA PHE A 132 3.04 -4.91 -16.25
C PHE A 132 3.29 -6.41 -16.43
N LEU A 133 4.54 -6.85 -16.36
CA LEU A 133 4.92 -8.26 -16.37
C LEU A 133 4.28 -9.02 -15.20
N ALA A 134 4.37 -8.48 -13.98
CA ALA A 134 3.69 -9.03 -12.80
C ALA A 134 2.16 -9.11 -12.98
N GLN A 135 1.56 -8.13 -13.67
CA GLN A 135 0.12 -8.13 -13.97
C GLN A 135 -0.28 -9.28 -14.91
N GLN A 136 0.62 -9.77 -15.77
CA GLN A 136 0.33 -10.90 -16.67
C GLN A 136 -0.01 -12.18 -15.89
N LEU A 137 0.59 -12.40 -14.72
CA LEU A 137 0.24 -13.52 -13.83
C LEU A 137 -1.27 -13.55 -13.53
N SER A 138 -1.87 -12.38 -13.30
CA SER A 138 -3.31 -12.28 -13.02
C SER A 138 -4.19 -12.44 -14.27
N GLN A 139 -3.65 -12.17 -15.46
CA GLN A 139 -4.35 -12.32 -16.74
C GLN A 139 -4.39 -13.80 -17.15
N GLN A 140 -3.33 -14.54 -16.85
CA GLN A 140 -3.19 -15.97 -17.15
C GLN A 140 -3.75 -16.89 -16.05
N ALA A 141 -4.06 -16.34 -14.87
CA ALA A 141 -4.53 -17.07 -13.71
C ALA A 141 -5.71 -18.02 -13.99
N LYS A 142 -5.61 -19.26 -13.48
CA LYS A 142 -6.60 -20.33 -13.71
C LYS A 142 -7.81 -20.31 -12.79
N SER A 143 -7.78 -19.48 -11.74
CA SER A 143 -8.89 -19.33 -10.80
C SER A 143 -9.04 -17.90 -10.31
N PRO A 144 -10.22 -17.50 -9.81
CA PRO A 144 -10.39 -16.20 -9.17
C PRO A 144 -9.45 -15.96 -7.99
N VAL A 145 -9.18 -16.99 -7.18
CA VAL A 145 -8.22 -16.92 -6.05
C VAL A 145 -6.82 -16.63 -6.59
N SER A 146 -6.37 -17.38 -7.60
CA SER A 146 -5.07 -17.18 -8.27
C SER A 146 -4.96 -15.76 -8.85
N LYS A 147 -6.00 -15.28 -9.53
CA LYS A 147 -6.05 -13.94 -10.11
C LYS A 147 -5.86 -12.85 -9.06
N TYR A 148 -6.53 -12.96 -7.92
CA TYR A 148 -6.41 -11.96 -6.86
C TYR A 148 -5.10 -12.10 -6.08
N ALA A 149 -4.58 -13.31 -5.86
CA ALA A 149 -3.25 -13.52 -5.31
C ALA A 149 -2.16 -12.86 -6.17
N ALA A 150 -2.23 -13.02 -7.49
CA ALA A 150 -1.33 -12.33 -8.43
C ALA A 150 -1.46 -10.80 -8.36
N ARG A 151 -2.65 -10.28 -8.08
CA ARG A 151 -2.86 -8.83 -7.87
C ARG A 151 -2.31 -8.33 -6.54
N VAL A 152 -2.24 -9.16 -5.49
CA VAL A 152 -1.51 -8.79 -4.26
C VAL A 152 -0.05 -8.50 -4.61
N PHE A 153 0.58 -9.41 -5.36
CA PHE A 153 1.97 -9.28 -5.80
C PHE A 153 2.19 -8.09 -6.73
N SER A 154 1.38 -7.92 -7.79
CA SER A 154 1.59 -6.82 -8.74
C SER A 154 1.42 -5.43 -8.11
N GLN A 155 0.52 -5.29 -7.14
CA GLN A 155 0.34 -4.05 -6.38
C GLN A 155 1.49 -3.80 -5.40
N ALA A 156 2.04 -4.86 -4.79
CA ALA A 156 3.23 -4.72 -3.96
C ALA A 156 4.43 -4.19 -4.76
N VAL A 157 4.66 -4.71 -5.98
CA VAL A 157 5.70 -4.20 -6.90
C VAL A 157 5.45 -2.72 -7.24
N ALA A 158 4.20 -2.36 -7.55
CA ALA A 158 3.83 -0.98 -7.87
C ALA A 158 3.98 0.00 -6.69
N THR A 159 4.13 -0.49 -5.47
CA THR A 159 4.42 0.35 -4.30
C THR A 159 5.78 1.04 -4.41
N ALA A 160 6.76 0.44 -5.11
CA ALA A 160 8.02 1.11 -5.42
C ALA A 160 7.90 2.23 -6.49
N HIS A 161 6.68 2.50 -6.97
CA HIS A 161 6.35 3.63 -7.85
C HIS A 161 5.49 4.68 -7.14
N MET A 162 4.36 4.26 -6.54
CA MET A 162 3.43 5.12 -5.81
C MET A 162 2.98 4.46 -4.50
N ARG A 163 2.90 5.25 -3.43
CA ARG A 163 2.58 4.78 -2.06
C ARG A 163 1.22 4.13 -1.98
N GLY A 164 0.24 4.69 -2.69
CA GLY A 164 -1.15 4.21 -2.65
C GLY A 164 -1.33 2.73 -3.01
N HIS A 165 -0.38 2.13 -3.72
CA HIS A 165 -0.44 0.71 -4.05
C HIS A 165 -0.25 -0.23 -2.85
N ALA A 166 0.36 0.23 -1.74
CA ALA A 166 0.60 -0.59 -0.55
C ALA A 166 -0.72 -1.04 0.10
N ILE A 167 -1.63 -0.10 0.38
CA ILE A 167 -2.93 -0.44 0.95
C ILE A 167 -3.80 -1.21 -0.03
N VAL A 168 -3.67 -0.94 -1.34
CA VAL A 168 -4.40 -1.70 -2.38
C VAL A 168 -3.93 -3.16 -2.44
N SER A 169 -2.63 -3.43 -2.29
CA SER A 169 -2.11 -4.80 -2.16
C SER A 169 -2.72 -5.51 -0.94
N ALA A 170 -2.76 -4.83 0.21
CA ALA A 170 -3.40 -5.34 1.42
C ALA A 170 -4.90 -5.59 1.27
N ASP A 171 -5.61 -4.73 0.55
CA ASP A 171 -7.03 -4.90 0.23
C ASP A 171 -7.26 -6.11 -0.70
N TYR A 172 -6.36 -6.36 -1.66
CA TYR A 172 -6.40 -7.58 -2.48
C TYR A 172 -6.15 -8.85 -1.67
N ALA A 173 -5.31 -8.80 -0.63
CA ALA A 173 -5.14 -9.92 0.28
C ALA A 173 -6.44 -10.23 1.04
N VAL A 174 -7.15 -9.20 1.53
CA VAL A 174 -8.50 -9.38 2.10
C VAL A 174 -9.47 -9.96 1.05
N LYS A 175 -9.36 -9.53 -0.21
CA LYS A 175 -10.17 -10.12 -1.29
C LYS A 175 -9.91 -11.61 -1.45
N VAL A 176 -8.65 -12.06 -1.39
CA VAL A 176 -8.31 -13.50 -1.41
C VAL A 176 -8.98 -14.22 -0.24
N ILE A 177 -8.92 -13.67 0.97
CA ILE A 177 -9.57 -14.24 2.16
C ILE A 177 -11.09 -14.32 1.99
N ASN A 178 -11.75 -13.27 1.48
CA ASN A 178 -13.19 -13.32 1.20
C ASN A 178 -13.59 -14.43 0.21
N MET A 179 -12.67 -14.83 -0.69
CA MET A 179 -12.93 -15.89 -1.67
C MET A 179 -12.67 -17.29 -1.08
N GLN A 180 -11.68 -17.43 -0.21
CA GLN A 180 -11.35 -18.70 0.45
C GLN A 180 -12.27 -19.01 1.63
N SER A 181 -12.77 -17.97 2.30
CA SER A 181 -13.65 -18.07 3.47
C SER A 181 -14.78 -17.04 3.35
N PRO A 182 -15.80 -17.31 2.52
CA PRO A 182 -16.93 -16.41 2.33
C PRO A 182 -17.61 -16.05 3.65
N ASP A 183 -17.95 -14.76 3.80
CA ASP A 183 -18.62 -14.18 4.98
C ASP A 183 -17.92 -14.39 6.33
N ASP A 184 -16.66 -14.83 6.34
CA ASP A 184 -15.87 -15.02 7.56
C ASP A 184 -15.15 -13.73 7.98
N MET A 185 -15.85 -12.90 8.76
CA MET A 185 -15.26 -11.69 9.34
C MET A 185 -14.11 -11.98 10.34
N LYS A 186 -14.04 -13.18 10.94
CA LYS A 186 -12.92 -13.53 11.83
C LYS A 186 -11.65 -13.74 11.01
N ALA A 187 -11.74 -14.42 9.87
CA ALA A 187 -10.63 -14.58 8.94
C ALA A 187 -10.12 -13.23 8.42
N VAL A 188 -11.04 -12.34 8.01
CA VAL A 188 -10.72 -10.95 7.58
C VAL A 188 -9.99 -10.17 8.69
N ILE A 189 -10.49 -10.23 9.92
CA ILE A 189 -9.86 -9.55 11.06
C ILE A 189 -8.47 -10.14 11.35
N SER A 190 -8.31 -11.46 11.21
CA SER A 190 -7.02 -12.13 11.39
C SER A 190 -5.99 -11.64 10.37
N GLU A 191 -6.39 -11.53 9.09
CA GLU A 191 -5.54 -11.00 8.03
C GLU A 191 -5.12 -9.56 8.31
N ARG A 192 -6.07 -8.67 8.65
CA ARG A 192 -5.74 -7.28 9.00
C ARG A 192 -4.79 -7.20 10.19
N LYS A 193 -5.00 -8.03 11.23
CA LYS A 193 -4.07 -8.09 12.37
C LYS A 193 -2.66 -8.51 11.94
N GLN A 194 -2.54 -9.44 10.98
CA GLN A 194 -1.24 -9.86 10.46
C GLN A 194 -0.54 -8.74 9.68
N GLN A 195 -1.28 -8.05 8.80
CA GLN A 195 -0.77 -6.88 8.06
C GLN A 195 -0.26 -5.78 9.01
N ILE A 196 -1.03 -5.48 10.06
CA ILE A 196 -0.68 -4.51 11.10
C ILE A 196 0.56 -4.95 11.89
N ARG A 197 0.64 -6.21 12.31
CA ARG A 197 1.82 -6.72 13.03
C ARG A 197 3.09 -6.52 12.22
N LEU A 198 3.05 -6.90 10.94
CA LEU A 198 4.18 -6.72 10.04
C LEU A 198 4.52 -5.24 9.83
N ALA A 199 3.52 -4.36 9.70
CA ALA A 199 3.76 -2.92 9.57
C ALA A 199 4.43 -2.33 10.82
N LYS A 200 4.04 -2.79 12.01
CA LYS A 200 4.65 -2.39 13.29
C LYS A 200 6.10 -2.88 13.42
N GLU A 201 6.43 -4.05 12.90
CA GLU A 201 7.82 -4.55 12.86
C GLU A 201 8.70 -3.61 12.03
N TRP A 202 8.26 -3.25 10.82
CA TRP A 202 8.97 -2.29 9.97
C TRP A 202 9.08 -0.89 10.58
N GLN A 203 8.04 -0.43 11.29
CA GLN A 203 8.07 0.85 12.00
C GLN A 203 9.13 0.87 13.13
N LYS A 204 9.27 -0.23 13.87
CA LYS A 204 10.29 -0.36 14.92
C LYS A 204 11.71 -0.34 14.35
N CYS A 205 11.95 -1.08 13.26
CA CYS A 205 13.26 -1.11 12.61
C CYS A 205 13.74 0.28 12.16
N ILE A 206 12.83 1.22 11.87
CA ILE A 206 13.19 2.61 11.53
C ILE A 206 13.61 3.40 12.77
N ASN A 207 12.96 3.18 13.91
CA ASN A 207 13.22 3.92 15.14
C ASN A 207 14.48 3.45 15.89
N GLU A 208 15.04 2.31 15.49
CA GLU A 208 16.27 1.72 16.04
C GLU A 208 17.52 2.06 15.22
N LEU A 209 17.38 2.80 14.10
CA LEU A 209 18.45 3.32 13.25
C LEU A 209 18.79 4.78 13.59
#